data_AF-A0A2N3CLB9-F1
#
_entry.id   AF-A0A2N3CLB9-F1
#
_cell.length_a   1.000
_cell.length_b   1.000
_cell.length_c   1.000
_cell.angle_alpha   90.00
_cell.angle_beta   90.00
_cell.angle_gamma   90.00
#
_symmetry.space_group_name_H-M   'P 1'
#
loop_
_entity.id
_entity.type
_entity.pdbx_description
1 polymer ?
#
loop_
_entity_poly.entity_id
_entity_poly.type
_entity_poly.pdbx_seq_one_letter_code
_entity_poly.pdbx_strand_id
1 'polypeptide(L)'
;KGWTTADFSVASELPPAEQAAALCDNNVDAMVYTVGHPSGAIQEATTACDTVLVNVTGPEIDKLIAENPYYRSATIPGGMYRGSDADVTTFGVGATFVTSADVPEDVVYNVVKAIFADLDQFKGLHPALGVLDPQQMVSDGNSAPLHPGAERYYREAGLLK
;
A
#
# COMPACT_ATOMS: atom_id res chain seq x y z
N LYS A 1 22.78 8.68 0.34
CA LYS A 1 23.81 8.41 -0.70
C LYS A 1 23.09 8.32 -2.05
N GLY A 2 23.60 8.93 -3.11
CA GLY A 2 22.93 9.02 -4.42
C GLY A 2 23.13 7.78 -5.30
N TRP A 3 22.75 6.60 -4.79
CA TRP A 3 22.86 5.35 -5.54
C TRP A 3 21.94 5.35 -6.77
N THR A 4 22.39 4.64 -7.79
CA THR A 4 21.70 4.36 -9.05
C THR A 4 21.65 2.86 -9.25
N THR A 5 20.94 2.38 -10.26
CA THR A 5 20.90 0.95 -10.60
C THR A 5 22.28 0.38 -10.96
N ALA A 6 23.23 1.22 -11.40
CA ALA A 6 24.60 0.81 -11.70
C ALA A 6 25.45 0.49 -10.46
N ASP A 7 25.00 0.87 -9.27
CA ASP A 7 25.68 0.53 -8.01
C ASP A 7 25.36 -0.90 -7.53
N PHE A 8 24.39 -1.57 -8.18
CA PHE A 8 23.98 -2.93 -7.86
C PHE A 8 24.46 -3.89 -8.95
N SER A 9 24.89 -5.09 -8.55
CA SER A 9 25.29 -6.14 -9.49
C SER A 9 24.12 -6.59 -10.39
N VAL A 10 22.91 -6.56 -9.84
CA VAL A 10 21.65 -6.88 -10.51
C VAL A 10 20.55 -5.98 -9.95
N ALA A 11 19.73 -5.41 -10.84
CA ALA A 11 18.50 -4.70 -10.51
C ALA A 11 17.38 -5.26 -11.40
N SER A 12 16.71 -6.30 -10.92
CA SER A 12 15.68 -7.03 -11.69
C SER A 12 14.28 -6.51 -11.41
N GLU A 13 13.44 -6.50 -12.45
CA GLU A 13 12.01 -6.20 -12.36
C GLU A 13 11.20 -7.51 -12.42
N LEU A 14 11.14 -8.22 -11.29
CA LEU A 14 10.40 -9.48 -11.19
C LEU A 14 8.96 -9.25 -10.70
N PRO A 15 7.96 -9.97 -11.21
CA PRO A 15 6.62 -9.94 -10.64
C PRO A 15 6.64 -10.52 -9.20
N PRO A 16 5.71 -10.09 -8.32
CA PRO A 16 5.72 -10.50 -6.91
C PRO A 16 5.78 -12.01 -6.67
N ALA A 17 5.12 -12.79 -7.54
CA ALA A 17 5.09 -14.25 -7.47
C ALA A 17 6.46 -14.91 -7.75
N GLU A 18 7.39 -14.22 -8.40
CA GLU A 18 8.72 -14.75 -8.71
C GLU A 18 9.79 -14.24 -7.73
N GLN A 19 9.53 -13.12 -7.02
CA GLN A 19 10.50 -12.50 -6.12
C GLN A 19 10.88 -13.40 -4.94
N ALA A 20 9.92 -14.13 -4.36
CA ALA A 20 10.17 -15.05 -3.25
C ALA A 20 11.13 -16.18 -3.64
N ALA A 21 10.87 -16.84 -4.77
CA ALA A 21 11.74 -17.88 -5.30
C ALA A 21 13.13 -17.33 -5.66
N ALA A 22 13.20 -16.18 -6.35
CA ALA A 22 14.47 -15.55 -6.70
C ALA A 22 15.33 -15.21 -5.47
N LEU A 23 14.70 -14.77 -4.37
CA LEU A 23 15.39 -14.52 -3.10
C LEU A 23 15.90 -15.83 -2.49
N CYS A 24 15.05 -16.85 -2.37
CA CYS A 24 15.42 -18.11 -1.73
C CYS A 24 16.41 -18.95 -2.54
N ASP A 25 16.41 -18.81 -3.86
CA ASP A 25 17.38 -19.45 -4.77
C ASP A 25 18.71 -18.68 -4.85
N ASN A 26 18.85 -17.55 -4.15
CA ASN A 26 20.01 -16.65 -4.18
C ASN A 26 20.28 -16.03 -5.56
N ASN A 27 19.24 -15.85 -6.37
CA ASN A 27 19.34 -15.09 -7.62
C ASN A 27 19.31 -13.57 -7.36
N VAL A 28 18.72 -13.15 -6.23
CA VAL A 28 18.77 -11.78 -5.71
C VAL A 28 19.04 -11.80 -4.21
N ASP A 29 19.68 -10.76 -3.69
CA ASP A 29 19.98 -10.63 -2.26
C ASP A 29 18.86 -9.93 -1.47
N ALA A 30 17.98 -9.21 -2.16
CA ALA A 30 16.92 -8.42 -1.53
C ALA A 30 15.66 -8.39 -2.40
N MET A 31 14.52 -8.51 -1.73
CA MET A 31 13.20 -8.27 -2.29
C MET A 31 12.73 -6.86 -1.88
N VAL A 32 12.37 -6.03 -2.85
CA VAL A 32 11.78 -4.69 -2.60
C VAL A 32 10.38 -4.67 -3.16
N TYR A 33 9.38 -4.55 -2.27
CA TYR A 33 7.98 -4.61 -2.69
C TYR A 33 7.08 -3.69 -1.88
N THR A 34 6.43 -2.74 -2.56
CA THR A 34 5.43 -1.84 -1.99
C THR A 34 4.06 -2.52 -2.03
N VAL A 35 3.60 -3.01 -0.88
CA VAL A 35 2.37 -3.81 -0.80
C VAL A 35 1.61 -3.56 0.51
N GLY A 36 0.30 -3.77 0.49
CA GLY A 36 -0.50 -3.82 1.72
C GLY A 36 -0.20 -5.09 2.52
N HIS A 37 -0.33 -5.02 3.85
CA HIS A 37 -0.08 -6.16 4.73
C HIS A 37 -1.36 -6.66 5.39
N PRO A 38 -1.49 -7.99 5.63
CA PRO A 38 -0.54 -9.06 5.28
C PRO A 38 -0.45 -9.29 3.76
N SER A 39 0.71 -9.77 3.29
CA SER A 39 0.99 -10.04 1.87
C SER A 39 1.44 -11.49 1.67
N GLY A 40 0.79 -12.18 0.74
CA GLY A 40 1.11 -13.58 0.40
C GLY A 40 2.54 -13.77 -0.09
N ALA A 41 3.05 -12.86 -0.93
CA ALA A 41 4.42 -12.95 -1.47
C ALA A 41 5.49 -12.81 -0.36
N ILE A 42 5.26 -11.92 0.62
CA ILE A 42 6.16 -11.75 1.77
C ILE A 42 6.06 -12.98 2.69
N GLN A 43 4.85 -13.51 2.89
CA GLN A 43 4.64 -14.72 3.68
C GLN A 43 5.34 -15.94 3.04
N GLU A 44 5.28 -16.07 1.71
CA GLU A 44 5.96 -17.12 0.97
C GLU A 44 7.48 -17.04 1.15
N ALA A 45 8.08 -15.89 0.87
CA ALA A 45 9.52 -15.66 1.02
C ALA A 45 9.99 -15.96 2.46
N THR A 46 9.30 -15.39 3.44
CA THR A 46 9.64 -15.56 4.86
C THR A 46 9.44 -16.98 5.35
N THR A 47 8.57 -17.78 4.73
CA THR A 47 8.37 -19.20 5.09
C THR A 47 9.36 -20.12 4.38
N ALA A 48 9.70 -19.83 3.12
CA ALA A 48 10.51 -20.69 2.27
C ALA A 48 12.02 -20.62 2.61
N CYS A 49 12.52 -19.47 3.03
CA CYS A 49 13.93 -19.29 3.41
C CYS A 49 14.07 -18.27 4.55
N ASP A 50 15.25 -18.25 5.18
CA ASP A 50 15.53 -17.32 6.27
C ASP A 50 15.73 -15.90 5.75
N THR A 51 14.77 -15.04 6.07
CA THR A 51 14.72 -13.64 5.65
C THR A 51 14.60 -12.73 6.86
N VAL A 52 15.04 -11.49 6.71
CA VAL A 52 14.79 -10.42 7.68
C VAL A 52 14.04 -9.28 6.99
N LEU A 53 13.06 -8.71 7.68
CA LEU A 53 12.45 -7.45 7.24
C LEU A 53 13.33 -6.30 7.70
N VAL A 54 13.67 -5.41 6.76
CA VAL A 54 14.61 -4.31 7.00
C VAL A 54 13.84 -3.02 7.27
N ASN A 55 14.22 -2.32 8.34
CA ASN A 55 13.70 -0.97 8.61
C ASN A 55 14.14 -0.01 7.51
N VAL A 56 13.20 0.76 6.96
CA VAL A 56 13.49 1.81 5.97
C VAL A 56 13.12 3.15 6.58
N THR A 57 14.09 3.70 7.31
CA THR A 57 13.93 4.89 8.16
C THR A 57 15.12 5.82 8.03
N GLY A 58 15.03 7.01 8.63
CA GLY A 58 16.14 7.95 8.75
C GLY A 58 15.85 9.29 8.07
N PRO A 59 16.77 10.26 8.17
CA PRO A 59 16.51 11.63 7.74
C PRO A 59 16.22 11.74 6.24
N GLU A 60 16.76 10.85 5.40
CA GLU A 60 16.44 10.78 3.98
C GLU A 60 14.99 10.34 3.72
N ILE A 61 14.48 9.39 4.52
CA ILE A 61 13.10 8.92 4.42
C ILE A 61 12.13 9.96 4.98
N ASP A 62 12.48 10.59 6.11
CA ASP A 62 11.69 11.69 6.68
C ASP A 62 11.55 12.85 5.68
N LYS A 63 12.66 13.20 5.01
CA LYS A 63 12.67 14.20 3.94
C LYS A 63 11.81 13.75 2.75
N LEU A 64 11.94 12.50 2.31
CA LEU A 64 11.15 11.94 1.21
C LEU A 64 9.65 12.05 1.50
N ILE A 65 9.22 11.70 2.72
CA ILE A 65 7.82 11.81 3.15
C ILE A 65 7.39 13.29 3.20
N ALA A 66 8.20 14.16 3.79
CA ALA A 66 7.86 15.58 3.91
C ALA A 66 7.73 16.30 2.55
N GLU A 67 8.51 15.90 1.56
CA GLU A 67 8.49 16.49 0.21
C GLU A 67 7.41 15.90 -0.70
N ASN A 68 6.76 14.78 -0.32
CA ASN A 68 5.85 14.04 -1.17
C ASN A 68 4.56 13.62 -0.42
N PRO A 69 3.42 14.28 -0.65
CA PRO A 69 2.20 14.11 0.15
C PRO A 69 1.53 12.73 0.03
N TYR A 70 1.97 11.90 -0.92
CA TYR A 70 1.46 10.55 -1.16
C TYR A 70 2.26 9.47 -0.41
N TYR A 71 3.42 9.81 0.18
CA TYR A 71 4.16 8.93 1.08
C TYR A 71 3.80 9.20 2.54
N ARG A 72 3.88 8.15 3.36
CA ARG A 72 3.68 8.21 4.81
C ARG A 72 4.51 7.16 5.51
N SER A 73 4.88 7.43 6.77
CA SER A 73 5.46 6.41 7.64
C SER A 73 4.48 5.26 7.83
N ALA A 74 5.01 4.05 7.95
CA ALA A 74 4.24 2.84 8.16
C ALA A 74 4.98 1.91 9.13
N THR A 75 4.22 1.10 9.85
CA THR A 75 4.75 0.05 10.72
C THR A 75 4.19 -1.28 10.28
N ILE A 76 5.06 -2.26 10.06
CA ILE A 76 4.68 -3.67 9.93
C ILE A 76 4.74 -4.25 11.33
N PRO A 77 3.60 -4.66 11.92
CA PRO A 77 3.57 -5.21 13.27
C PRO A 77 4.44 -6.46 13.40
N GLY A 78 5.16 -6.57 14.52
CA GLY A 78 5.92 -7.76 14.90
C GLY A 78 5.03 -9.00 14.99
N GLY A 79 5.61 -10.16 14.70
CA GLY A 79 4.93 -11.44 14.64
C GLY A 79 4.07 -11.66 13.40
N MET A 80 3.97 -10.69 12.50
CA MET A 80 3.19 -10.83 11.25
C MET A 80 3.79 -11.86 10.29
N TYR A 81 5.11 -11.94 10.22
CA TYR A 81 5.84 -12.88 9.36
C TYR A 81 6.87 -13.67 10.16
N ARG A 82 7.21 -14.88 9.69
CA ARG A 82 8.24 -15.72 10.32
C ARG A 82 9.57 -14.96 10.32
N GLY A 83 10.24 -14.93 11.48
CA GLY A 83 11.53 -14.25 11.64
C GLY A 83 11.44 -12.74 11.83
N SER A 84 10.23 -12.16 11.95
CA SER A 84 10.00 -10.74 12.20
C SER A 84 9.26 -10.53 13.52
N ASP A 85 9.90 -10.87 14.65
CA ASP A 85 9.25 -10.81 15.98
C ASP A 85 9.00 -9.38 16.47
N ALA A 86 9.82 -8.42 16.05
CA ALA A 86 9.69 -7.01 16.39
C ALA A 86 9.00 -6.22 15.26
N ASP A 87 8.43 -5.07 15.63
CA ASP A 87 7.90 -4.10 14.66
C ASP A 87 8.99 -3.61 13.71
N VAL A 88 8.61 -3.45 12.44
CA VAL A 88 9.47 -2.89 11.40
C VAL A 88 8.90 -1.55 10.98
N THR A 89 9.67 -0.50 11.20
CA THR A 89 9.35 0.86 10.77
C THR A 89 9.82 1.07 9.33
N THR A 90 8.94 1.56 8.49
CA THR A 90 9.19 1.82 7.08
C THR A 90 8.35 3.00 6.60
N PHE A 91 8.25 3.19 5.29
CA PHE A 91 7.31 4.11 4.66
C PHE A 91 6.57 3.39 3.53
N GLY A 92 5.45 3.96 3.11
CA GLY A 92 4.67 3.44 2.00
C GLY A 92 3.76 4.50 1.41
N VAL A 93 2.96 4.08 0.42
CA VAL A 93 1.92 4.91 -0.21
C VAL A 93 0.54 4.57 0.32
N GLY A 94 -0.37 5.54 0.22
CA GLY A 94 -1.80 5.26 0.28
C GLY A 94 -2.28 4.64 -1.03
N ALA A 95 -2.84 3.43 -0.97
CA ALA A 95 -3.57 2.88 -2.10
C ALA A 95 -4.87 3.68 -2.30
N THR A 96 -5.10 4.16 -3.52
CA THR A 96 -6.30 4.89 -3.92
C THR A 96 -7.08 4.13 -4.98
N PHE A 97 -8.40 4.29 -4.99
CA PHE A 97 -9.27 3.72 -6.01
C PHE A 97 -9.62 4.81 -7.02
N VAL A 98 -9.07 4.69 -8.22
CA VAL A 98 -9.12 5.74 -9.26
C VAL A 98 -9.93 5.31 -10.47
N THR A 99 -10.47 6.29 -11.20
CA THR A 99 -11.24 6.10 -12.42
C THR A 99 -10.94 7.22 -13.42
N SER A 100 -11.30 7.03 -14.70
CA SER A 100 -11.28 8.12 -15.68
C SER A 100 -12.34 9.18 -15.33
N ALA A 101 -12.04 10.44 -15.65
CA ALA A 101 -13.00 11.54 -15.60
C ALA A 101 -14.15 11.39 -16.61
N ASP A 102 -14.01 10.52 -17.61
CA ASP A 102 -15.02 10.27 -18.64
C ASP A 102 -16.12 9.30 -18.19
N VAL A 103 -15.97 8.66 -17.02
CA VAL A 103 -16.97 7.71 -16.52
C VAL A 103 -18.21 8.49 -16.07
N PRO A 104 -19.43 8.10 -16.47
CA PRO A 104 -20.63 8.83 -16.07
C PRO A 104 -20.77 8.97 -14.56
N GLU A 105 -21.21 10.16 -14.11
CA GLU A 105 -21.39 10.51 -12.69
C GLU A 105 -22.16 9.43 -11.92
N ASP A 106 -23.30 9.00 -12.44
CA ASP A 106 -24.17 8.02 -11.78
C ASP A 106 -23.51 6.65 -11.64
N VAL A 107 -22.60 6.26 -12.54
CA VAL A 107 -21.86 5.00 -12.42
C VAL A 107 -20.92 5.09 -11.22
N VAL A 108 -20.11 6.15 -11.14
CA VAL A 108 -19.18 6.34 -10.03
C VAL A 108 -19.91 6.52 -8.70
N TYR A 109 -21.00 7.29 -8.68
CA TYR A 109 -21.85 7.44 -7.50
C TYR A 109 -22.33 6.08 -6.97
N ASN A 110 -22.84 5.21 -7.85
CA ASN A 110 -23.36 3.92 -7.45
C ASN A 110 -22.25 2.96 -6.96
N VAL A 111 -21.06 3.02 -7.57
CA VAL A 111 -19.91 2.23 -7.12
C VAL A 111 -19.49 2.66 -5.71
N VAL A 112 -19.32 3.97 -5.48
CA VAL A 112 -18.94 4.48 -4.16
C VAL A 112 -20.04 4.17 -3.13
N LYS A 113 -21.30 4.38 -3.49
CA LYS A 113 -22.44 4.02 -2.63
C LYS A 113 -22.44 2.54 -2.25
N ALA A 114 -22.17 1.65 -3.19
CA ALA A 114 -22.13 0.21 -2.91
C ALA A 114 -21.03 -0.15 -1.90
N ILE A 115 -19.85 0.48 -2.00
CA ILE A 115 -18.74 0.28 -1.05
C ILE A 115 -19.14 0.74 0.36
N PHE A 116 -19.70 1.95 0.48
CA PHE A 116 -20.00 2.54 1.80
C PHE A 116 -21.32 2.04 2.41
N ALA A 117 -22.25 1.50 1.61
CA ALA A 117 -23.50 0.93 2.11
C ALA A 117 -23.28 -0.32 2.98
N ASP A 118 -22.21 -1.08 2.72
CA ASP A 118 -21.76 -2.20 3.55
C ASP A 118 -20.23 -2.18 3.68
N LEU A 119 -19.74 -1.13 4.34
CA LEU A 119 -18.30 -0.95 4.52
C LEU A 119 -17.70 -2.09 5.35
N ASP A 120 -18.43 -2.68 6.29
CA ASP A 120 -17.94 -3.81 7.09
C ASP A 120 -17.74 -5.06 6.23
N GLN A 121 -18.67 -5.37 5.31
CA GLN A 121 -18.44 -6.42 4.32
C GLN A 121 -17.24 -6.12 3.43
N PHE A 122 -17.11 -4.87 2.95
CA PHE A 122 -15.98 -4.46 2.14
C PHE A 122 -14.64 -4.64 2.88
N LYS A 123 -14.58 -4.22 4.15
CA LYS A 123 -13.45 -4.44 5.05
C LYS A 123 -13.12 -5.92 5.25
N GLY A 124 -14.14 -6.78 5.23
CA GLY A 124 -14.00 -8.23 5.33
C GLY A 124 -13.37 -8.89 4.10
N LEU A 125 -13.29 -8.22 2.96
CA LEU A 125 -12.73 -8.81 1.72
C LEU A 125 -11.22 -9.04 1.81
N HIS A 126 -10.51 -8.26 2.63
CA HIS A 126 -9.07 -8.44 2.85
C HIS A 126 -8.64 -7.81 4.19
N PRO A 127 -7.77 -8.44 4.99
CA PRO A 127 -7.38 -7.89 6.30
C PRO A 127 -6.80 -6.47 6.25
N ALA A 128 -6.08 -6.13 5.17
CA ALA A 128 -5.55 -4.78 4.96
C ALA A 128 -6.64 -3.69 4.87
N LEU A 129 -7.88 -4.05 4.53
CA LEU A 129 -9.00 -3.11 4.48
C LEU A 129 -9.59 -2.86 5.88
N GLY A 130 -9.30 -3.70 6.88
CA GLY A 130 -9.88 -3.58 8.22
C GLY A 130 -9.61 -2.24 8.91
N VAL A 131 -8.51 -1.59 8.55
CA VAL A 131 -8.08 -0.29 9.10
C VAL A 131 -8.71 0.92 8.42
N LEU A 132 -9.51 0.73 7.36
CA LEU A 132 -10.10 1.86 6.62
C LEU A 132 -11.00 2.71 7.53
N ASP A 133 -10.80 4.01 7.52
CA ASP A 133 -11.66 4.99 8.18
C ASP A 133 -12.47 5.75 7.13
N PRO A 134 -13.82 5.79 7.20
CA PRO A 134 -14.65 6.42 6.18
C PRO A 134 -14.30 7.88 5.90
N GLN A 135 -13.91 8.65 6.93
CA GLN A 135 -13.57 10.06 6.78
C GLN A 135 -12.21 10.20 6.09
N GLN A 136 -11.21 9.40 6.48
CA GLN A 136 -9.90 9.37 5.83
C GLN A 136 -9.99 8.92 4.36
N MET A 137 -10.86 7.95 4.05
CA MET A 137 -11.06 7.44 2.68
C MET A 137 -11.43 8.53 1.66
N VAL A 138 -12.00 9.65 2.10
CA VAL A 138 -12.43 10.74 1.20
C VAL A 138 -11.27 11.64 0.79
N SER A 139 -10.30 11.88 1.67
CA SER A 139 -9.26 12.91 1.48
C SER A 139 -7.83 12.37 1.41
N ASP A 140 -7.53 11.28 2.09
CA ASP A 140 -6.16 10.89 2.37
C ASP A 140 -5.51 10.22 1.16
N GLY A 141 -4.34 10.74 0.76
CA GLY A 141 -3.55 10.19 -0.34
C GLY A 141 -4.08 10.53 -1.74
N ASN A 142 -5.07 11.43 -1.86
CA ASN A 142 -5.56 11.88 -3.16
C ASN A 142 -4.46 12.64 -3.94
N SER A 143 -4.07 12.10 -5.09
CA SER A 143 -3.17 12.74 -6.05
C SER A 143 -3.90 13.41 -7.23
N ALA A 144 -5.23 13.24 -7.30
CA ALA A 144 -6.11 13.80 -8.31
C ALA A 144 -7.43 14.30 -7.66
N PRO A 145 -8.19 15.18 -8.33
CA PRO A 145 -9.50 15.62 -7.84
C PRO A 145 -10.49 14.46 -7.71
N LEU A 146 -11.47 14.61 -6.82
CA LEU A 146 -12.58 13.67 -6.71
C LEU A 146 -13.42 13.69 -7.98
N HIS A 147 -13.87 12.51 -8.40
CA HIS A 147 -14.87 12.39 -9.45
C HIS A 147 -16.21 12.98 -8.98
N PRO A 148 -16.97 13.71 -9.81
CA PRO A 148 -18.23 14.34 -9.39
C PRO A 148 -19.22 13.37 -8.74
N GLY A 149 -19.30 12.13 -9.24
CA GLY A 149 -20.15 11.09 -8.66
C GLY A 149 -19.73 10.64 -7.26
N ALA A 150 -18.42 10.56 -7.01
CA ALA A 150 -17.88 10.26 -5.69
C ALA A 150 -18.12 11.44 -4.73
N GLU A 151 -17.83 12.67 -5.19
CA GLU A 151 -18.04 13.89 -4.42
C GLU A 151 -19.51 14.04 -3.98
N ARG A 152 -20.45 13.84 -4.90
CA ARG A 152 -21.88 13.84 -4.63
C ARG A 152 -22.24 12.85 -3.52
N TYR A 153 -21.77 11.60 -3.62
CA TYR A 153 -22.03 10.60 -2.58
C TYR A 153 -21.43 11.02 -1.23
N TYR A 154 -20.17 11.47 -1.20
CA TYR A 154 -19.52 11.86 0.05
C TYR A 154 -20.20 13.05 0.74
N ARG A 155 -20.74 14.00 -0.03
CA ARG A 155 -21.56 15.10 0.52
C ARG A 155 -22.88 14.60 1.10
N GLU A 156 -23.60 13.72 0.38
CA GLU A 156 -24.84 13.11 0.86
C GLU A 156 -24.64 12.28 2.13
N ALA A 157 -23.51 11.57 2.22
CA ALA A 157 -23.13 10.76 3.37
C ALA A 157 -22.56 11.58 4.56
N GLY A 158 -22.41 12.91 4.41
CA GLY A 158 -21.84 13.78 5.44
C GLY A 158 -20.35 13.61 5.67
N LEU A 159 -19.64 12.96 4.74
CA LEU A 159 -18.19 12.72 4.77
C LEU A 159 -17.39 13.87 4.15
N LEU A 160 -18.05 14.70 3.32
CA LEU A 160 -17.47 15.89 2.70
C LEU A 160 -18.38 17.10 2.92
N LYS A 161 -17.80 18.23 3.37
CA LYS A 161 -18.53 19.48 3.63
C LYS A 161 -18.58 20.39 2.42
#